data_AF-A0A5D4GYH4-F1
#
_entry.id   AF-A0A5D4GYH4-F1
#
_cell.length_a   1.000
_cell.length_b   1.000
_cell.length_c   1.000
_cell.angle_alpha   90.00
_cell.angle_beta   90.00
_cell.angle_gamma   90.00
#
_symmetry.space_group_name_H-M   'P 1'
#
loop_
_entity.id
_entity.type
_entity.pdbx_description
1 polymer ?
#
loop_
_entity_poly.entity_id
_entity_poly.type
_entity_poly.pdbx_seq_one_letter_code
_entity_poly.pdbx_strand_id
1 'polypeptide(L)'
;GGSGGKWATQGTLLMGPYLAAAEDDRTWQQLKGTSGHAELSGTVFITSTDPVTSNSGALYLAAASYVADGGRVATDARAVERTAPLMRKLVQVQGAQQTSSDAPFRDFISGVGNPLVLVYESQVASLLMSSQRQEVGDLVVLYPDTTVSSDHTLVPLTDHGRELGELLSTDPVLRKLAVRHGFRPQGAAAEFTAATAGHTAYIDQRLTGVRQAPVPTAELLRSMARQARG
;
A
#
# COMPACT_ATOMS: atom_id res chain seq x y z
N GLY A 1 -11.84 26.02 -23.89
CA GLY A 1 -10.42 25.75 -23.67
C GLY A 1 -10.11 26.05 -22.22
N GLY A 2 -10.16 25.03 -21.36
CA GLY A 2 -9.79 25.16 -19.95
C GLY A 2 -8.32 24.79 -19.80
N SER A 3 -7.53 25.69 -19.21
CA SER A 3 -6.18 25.40 -18.77
C SER A 3 -6.24 24.30 -17.70
N GLY A 4 -6.00 23.05 -18.11
CA GLY A 4 -5.85 21.92 -17.19
C GLY A 4 -4.63 22.17 -16.31
N GLY A 5 -4.87 22.62 -15.08
CA GLY A 5 -3.83 22.64 -14.06
C GLY A 5 -3.28 21.23 -13.90
N LYS A 6 -1.97 21.05 -14.11
CA LYS A 6 -1.32 19.77 -13.95
C LYS A 6 -1.39 19.39 -12.46
N TRP A 7 -2.33 18.53 -12.10
CA TRP A 7 -2.44 17.98 -10.75
C TRP A 7 -1.14 17.26 -10.38
N ALA A 8 -0.79 17.28 -9.09
CA ALA A 8 0.35 16.51 -8.62
C ALA A 8 0.04 15.01 -8.76
N THR A 9 0.91 14.28 -9.46
CA THR A 9 0.84 12.83 -9.67
C THR A 9 1.31 12.02 -8.45
N GLN A 10 1.65 12.72 -7.36
CA GLN A 10 2.04 12.16 -6.08
C GLN A 10 1.52 13.06 -4.95
N GLY A 11 1.17 12.44 -3.82
CA GLY A 11 0.79 13.13 -2.59
C GLY A 11 1.02 12.29 -1.34
N THR A 12 0.65 12.85 -0.19
CA THR A 12 0.68 12.16 1.10
C THR A 12 -0.73 11.83 1.54
N LEU A 13 -1.00 10.57 1.86
CA LEU A 13 -2.22 10.17 2.57
C LEU A 13 -1.99 10.35 4.07
N LEU A 14 -2.67 11.31 4.67
CA LEU A 14 -2.63 11.48 6.13
C LEU A 14 -3.52 10.40 6.77
N MET A 15 -2.91 9.40 7.41
CA MET A 15 -3.62 8.26 7.98
C MET A 15 -4.61 8.65 9.06
N GLY A 16 -4.25 9.55 9.98
CA GLY A 16 -5.16 10.01 11.05
C GLY A 16 -6.46 10.62 10.49
N PRO A 17 -6.39 11.65 9.63
CA PRO A 17 -7.56 12.20 8.96
C PRO A 17 -8.35 11.19 8.12
N TYR A 18 -7.68 10.26 7.43
CA TYR A 18 -8.35 9.21 6.68
C TYR A 18 -9.14 8.25 7.60
N LEU A 19 -8.53 7.82 8.71
CA LEU A 19 -9.18 6.93 9.68
C LEU A 19 -10.39 7.60 10.34
N ALA A 20 -10.30 8.88 10.68
CA ALA A 20 -11.44 9.65 11.19
C ALA A 20 -12.56 9.77 10.14
N ALA A 21 -12.22 9.99 8.87
CA ALA A 21 -13.19 10.02 7.78
C ALA A 21 -13.88 8.67 7.58
N ALA A 22 -13.14 7.56 7.70
CA ALA A 22 -13.71 6.21 7.65
C ALA A 22 -14.61 5.93 8.86
N GLU A 23 -14.24 6.38 10.06
CA GLU A 23 -15.07 6.28 11.26
C GLU A 23 -16.41 7.04 11.11
N ASP A 24 -16.41 8.17 10.42
CA ASP A 24 -17.59 9.01 10.16
C ASP A 24 -18.44 8.59 8.94
N ASP A 25 -18.11 7.50 8.23
CA ASP A 25 -18.74 7.14 6.92
C ASP A 25 -18.67 8.28 5.89
N ARG A 26 -17.59 9.06 5.90
CA ARG A 26 -17.43 10.21 5.02
C ARG A 26 -17.52 9.79 3.56
N THR A 27 -18.27 10.54 2.76
CA THR A 27 -18.41 10.30 1.32
C THR A 27 -17.49 11.19 0.50
N TRP A 28 -17.19 10.76 -0.73
CA TRP A 28 -16.39 11.54 -1.67
C TRP A 28 -16.99 12.93 -1.92
N GLN A 29 -18.32 13.02 -1.97
CA GLN A 29 -19.03 14.28 -2.19
C GLN A 29 -18.85 15.30 -1.05
N GLN A 30 -18.44 14.86 0.13
CA GLN A 30 -18.15 15.73 1.28
C GLN A 30 -16.71 16.26 1.26
N LEU A 31 -15.84 15.77 0.37
CA LEU A 31 -14.46 16.22 0.24
C LEU A 31 -14.38 17.46 -0.66
N LYS A 32 -13.46 18.38 -0.33
CA LYS A 32 -13.18 19.54 -1.18
C LYS A 32 -12.53 19.07 -2.49
N GLY A 33 -12.95 19.65 -3.61
CA GLY A 33 -12.34 19.37 -4.92
C GLY A 33 -12.95 18.19 -5.68
N THR A 34 -14.01 17.55 -5.16
CA THR A 34 -14.71 16.46 -5.88
C THR A 34 -15.81 16.96 -6.81
N SER A 35 -16.12 18.26 -6.78
CA SER A 35 -17.06 18.87 -7.74
C SER A 35 -16.55 18.70 -9.17
N GLY A 36 -17.32 18.01 -10.02
CA GLY A 36 -16.94 17.70 -11.39
C GLY A 36 -16.35 16.29 -11.59
N HIS A 37 -16.15 15.53 -10.52
CA HIS A 37 -15.61 14.16 -10.52
C HIS A 37 -16.70 13.16 -10.10
N ALA A 38 -17.62 12.83 -11.02
CA ALA A 38 -18.76 11.96 -10.74
C ALA A 38 -18.34 10.50 -10.41
N GLU A 39 -17.16 10.09 -10.87
CA GLU A 39 -16.51 8.82 -10.55
C GLU A 39 -16.14 8.69 -9.07
N LEU A 40 -15.93 9.82 -8.38
CA LEU A 40 -15.69 9.87 -6.93
C LEU A 40 -17.02 9.96 -6.19
N SER A 41 -17.65 8.80 -5.96
CA SER A 41 -18.96 8.72 -5.34
C SER A 41 -19.05 7.64 -4.25
N GLY A 42 -19.93 7.85 -3.28
CA GLY A 42 -20.15 6.91 -2.17
C GLY A 42 -19.16 7.11 -1.03
N THR A 43 -19.13 6.16 -0.09
CA THR A 43 -18.23 6.18 1.06
C THR A 43 -16.77 6.16 0.62
N VAL A 44 -15.93 6.97 1.25
CA VAL A 44 -14.48 6.96 1.03
C VAL A 44 -13.89 5.76 1.76
N PHE A 45 -13.34 4.82 1.00
CA PHE A 45 -12.58 3.70 1.56
C PHE A 45 -11.40 3.36 0.65
N ILE A 46 -10.41 2.66 1.22
CA ILE A 46 -9.28 2.11 0.49
C ILE A 46 -9.62 0.67 0.14
N THR A 47 -9.63 0.34 -1.15
CA THR A 47 -9.71 -1.05 -1.59
C THR A 47 -8.39 -1.74 -1.25
N SER A 48 -8.48 -2.77 -0.43
CA SER A 48 -7.35 -3.60 0.01
C SER A 48 -7.72 -5.08 -0.14
N THR A 49 -6.82 -5.95 0.28
CA THR A 49 -6.96 -7.41 0.21
C THR A 49 -7.49 -7.99 1.50
N ASP A 50 -8.00 -9.23 1.45
CA ASP A 50 -8.45 -9.97 2.64
C ASP A 50 -7.29 -10.06 3.66
N PRO A 51 -7.43 -9.47 4.86
CA PRO A 51 -6.34 -9.39 5.84
C PRO A 51 -5.98 -10.74 6.45
N VAL A 52 -6.84 -11.76 6.31
CA VAL A 52 -6.58 -13.12 6.82
C VAL A 52 -5.69 -13.90 5.86
N THR A 53 -5.85 -13.68 4.56
CA THR A 53 -5.18 -14.47 3.51
C THR A 53 -4.09 -13.71 2.76
N SER A 54 -4.00 -12.38 2.95
CA SER A 54 -3.08 -11.52 2.22
C SER A 54 -2.27 -10.60 3.12
N ASN A 55 -0.97 -10.53 2.86
CA ASN A 55 -0.04 -9.71 3.64
C ASN A 55 -0.36 -8.21 3.52
N SER A 56 -0.74 -7.71 2.34
CA SER A 56 -1.08 -6.28 2.16
C SER A 56 -2.25 -5.85 3.03
N GLY A 57 -3.26 -6.72 3.19
CA GLY A 57 -4.41 -6.47 4.04
C GLY A 57 -4.03 -6.52 5.53
N ALA A 58 -3.22 -7.50 5.91
CA ALA A 58 -2.73 -7.61 7.28
C ALA A 58 -1.89 -6.38 7.69
N LEU A 59 -0.90 -5.99 6.86
CA LEU A 59 -0.04 -4.83 7.14
C LEU A 59 -0.81 -3.50 7.11
N TYR A 60 -1.85 -3.40 6.29
CA TYR A 60 -2.77 -2.26 6.33
C TYR A 60 -3.45 -2.13 7.70
N LEU A 61 -3.98 -3.22 8.26
CA LEU A 61 -4.56 -3.20 9.61
C LEU A 61 -3.51 -2.93 10.70
N ALA A 62 -2.27 -3.42 10.54
CA ALA A 62 -1.20 -3.10 11.46
C ALA A 62 -0.90 -1.58 11.50
N ALA A 63 -0.76 -0.94 10.34
CA ALA A 63 -0.56 0.51 10.26
C ALA A 63 -1.77 1.30 10.78
N ALA A 64 -2.98 0.89 10.38
CA ALA A 64 -4.22 1.57 10.76
C ALA A 64 -4.48 1.48 12.27
N SER A 65 -4.31 0.31 12.88
CA SER A 65 -4.47 0.12 14.33
C SER A 65 -3.42 0.89 15.12
N TYR A 66 -2.16 0.94 14.65
CA TYR A 66 -1.10 1.73 15.28
C TYR A 66 -1.45 3.23 15.31
N VAL A 67 -1.93 3.78 14.19
CA VAL A 67 -2.34 5.19 14.12
C VAL A 67 -3.59 5.43 14.97
N ALA A 68 -4.58 4.53 14.92
CA ALA A 68 -5.81 4.64 15.70
C ALA A 68 -5.57 4.58 17.22
N ASP A 69 -4.59 3.80 17.68
CA ASP A 69 -4.21 3.74 19.10
C ASP A 69 -3.16 4.81 19.50
N GLY A 70 -3.03 5.89 18.70
CA GLY A 70 -2.18 7.02 19.03
C GLY A 70 -0.68 6.75 18.95
N GLY A 71 -0.26 5.88 18.04
CA GLY A 71 1.14 5.49 17.85
C GLY A 71 1.60 4.38 18.82
N ARG A 72 0.68 3.53 19.29
CA ARG A 72 0.99 2.37 20.12
C ARG A 72 0.83 1.08 19.32
N VAL A 73 1.87 0.25 19.31
CA VAL A 73 1.79 -1.10 18.73
C VAL A 73 0.89 -1.96 19.61
N ALA A 74 0.05 -2.80 18.99
CA ALA A 74 -0.77 -3.75 19.73
C ALA A 74 0.13 -4.85 20.33
N THR A 75 0.20 -4.90 21.67
CA THR A 75 1.01 -5.86 22.42
C THR A 75 0.19 -6.93 23.14
N ASP A 76 -1.13 -6.80 23.17
CA ASP A 76 -2.05 -7.73 23.83
C ASP A 76 -3.46 -7.69 23.21
N ALA A 77 -4.34 -8.59 23.67
CA ALA A 77 -5.72 -8.68 23.20
C ALA A 77 -6.53 -7.41 23.47
N ARG A 78 -6.30 -6.71 24.59
CA ARG A 78 -7.00 -5.46 24.91
C ARG A 78 -6.66 -4.36 23.91
N ALA A 79 -5.42 -4.31 23.45
CA ALA A 79 -5.00 -3.37 22.41
C ALA A 79 -5.68 -3.65 21.06
N VAL A 80 -5.84 -4.93 20.71
CA VAL A 80 -6.61 -5.33 19.52
C VAL A 80 -8.08 -4.91 19.67
N GLU A 81 -8.70 -5.22 20.82
CA GLU A 81 -10.11 -4.90 21.10
C GLU A 81 -10.41 -3.40 21.03
N ARG A 82 -9.51 -2.53 21.53
CA ARG A 82 -9.69 -1.07 21.48
C ARG A 82 -9.89 -0.52 20.07
N THR A 83 -9.20 -1.09 19.08
CA THR A 83 -9.24 -0.62 17.69
C THR A 83 -10.18 -1.45 16.80
N ALA A 84 -10.71 -2.56 17.31
CA ALA A 84 -11.50 -3.53 16.55
C ALA A 84 -12.72 -2.93 15.83
N PRO A 85 -13.51 -2.00 16.42
CA PRO A 85 -14.65 -1.40 15.71
C PRO A 85 -14.23 -0.70 14.41
N LEU A 86 -13.16 0.09 14.45
CA LEU A 86 -12.64 0.78 13.27
C LEU A 86 -12.02 -0.20 12.27
N MET A 87 -11.21 -1.17 12.73
CA MET A 87 -10.61 -2.17 11.83
C MET A 87 -11.69 -2.97 11.07
N ARG A 88 -12.77 -3.32 11.76
CA ARG A 88 -13.94 -3.97 11.13
C ARG A 88 -14.59 -3.09 10.08
N LYS A 89 -14.79 -1.80 10.39
CA LYS A 89 -15.37 -0.84 9.44
C LYS A 89 -14.53 -0.70 8.18
N LEU A 90 -13.20 -0.59 8.32
CA LEU A 90 -12.27 -0.52 7.19
C LEU A 90 -12.37 -1.76 6.29
N VAL A 91 -12.61 -2.95 6.86
CA VAL A 91 -12.69 -4.20 6.11
C VAL A 91 -14.07 -4.41 5.48
N GLN A 92 -15.15 -4.26 6.26
CA GLN A 92 -16.50 -4.61 5.82
C GLN A 92 -17.05 -3.71 4.71
N VAL A 93 -16.68 -2.42 4.70
CA VAL A 93 -17.12 -1.48 3.65
C VAL A 93 -16.68 -1.91 2.25
N GLN A 94 -15.62 -2.73 2.14
CA GLN A 94 -15.07 -3.18 0.86
C GLN A 94 -15.87 -4.34 0.24
N GLY A 95 -16.71 -5.02 1.02
CA GLY A 95 -17.37 -6.26 0.58
C GLY A 95 -16.38 -7.42 0.43
N ALA A 96 -16.55 -8.23 -0.62
CA ALA A 96 -15.66 -9.36 -0.87
C ALA A 96 -14.27 -8.89 -1.31
N GLN A 97 -13.24 -9.29 -0.56
CA GLN A 97 -11.86 -8.89 -0.82
C GLN A 97 -11.06 -9.98 -1.53
N GLN A 98 -10.11 -9.58 -2.36
CA GLN A 98 -9.19 -10.47 -3.06
C GLN A 98 -8.05 -10.94 -2.15
N THR A 99 -7.44 -12.08 -2.48
CA THR A 99 -6.32 -12.67 -1.71
C THR A 99 -4.95 -12.09 -2.09
N SER A 100 -4.88 -11.29 -3.15
CA SER A 100 -3.67 -10.65 -3.66
C SER A 100 -3.97 -9.23 -4.14
N SER A 101 -3.01 -8.31 -3.98
CA SER A 101 -3.12 -6.92 -4.43
C SER A 101 -3.05 -6.79 -5.95
N ASP A 102 -2.69 -7.85 -6.66
CA ASP A 102 -2.61 -7.88 -8.12
C ASP A 102 -3.97 -7.68 -8.80
N ALA A 103 -5.02 -8.36 -8.34
CA ALA A 103 -6.36 -8.22 -8.91
C ALA A 103 -6.96 -6.81 -8.70
N PRO A 104 -7.02 -6.26 -7.47
CA PRO A 104 -7.49 -4.89 -7.26
C PRO A 104 -6.67 -3.85 -8.03
N PHE A 105 -5.36 -4.05 -8.18
CA PHE A 105 -4.52 -3.14 -8.95
C PHE A 105 -4.86 -3.16 -10.44
N ARG A 106 -5.05 -4.34 -11.05
CA ARG A 106 -5.49 -4.42 -12.45
C ARG A 106 -6.86 -3.81 -12.67
N ASP A 107 -7.79 -4.04 -11.76
CA ASP A 107 -9.13 -3.47 -11.84
C ASP A 107 -9.07 -1.94 -11.77
N PHE A 108 -8.25 -1.40 -10.87
CA PHE A 108 -7.98 0.03 -10.78
C PHE A 108 -7.40 0.60 -12.08
N ILE A 109 -6.32 0.00 -12.60
CA ILE A 109 -5.63 0.49 -13.80
C ILE A 109 -6.51 0.38 -15.07
N SER A 110 -7.42 -0.60 -15.12
CA SER A 110 -8.37 -0.75 -16.23
C SER A 110 -9.60 0.15 -16.11
N GLY A 111 -9.75 0.89 -15.01
CA GLY A 111 -10.88 1.80 -14.78
C GLY A 111 -12.19 1.12 -14.38
N VAL A 112 -12.17 -0.19 -14.10
CA VAL A 112 -13.36 -0.94 -13.64
C VAL A 112 -13.42 -1.07 -12.10
N GLY A 113 -12.29 -0.86 -11.43
CA GLY A 113 -12.16 -0.92 -9.97
C GLY A 113 -12.55 0.36 -9.26
N ASN A 114 -12.49 0.33 -7.93
CA ASN A 114 -12.71 1.50 -7.09
C ASN A 114 -11.60 2.55 -7.26
N PRO A 115 -11.88 3.85 -7.04
CA PRO A 115 -10.95 4.94 -7.33
C PRO A 115 -9.78 5.07 -6.35
N LEU A 116 -9.74 4.28 -5.26
CA LEU A 116 -8.68 4.31 -4.26
C LEU A 116 -8.31 2.88 -3.85
N VAL A 117 -7.07 2.50 -4.12
CA VAL A 117 -6.56 1.14 -3.91
C VAL A 117 -5.22 1.15 -3.18
N LEU A 118 -5.03 0.22 -2.24
CA LEU A 118 -3.75 -0.04 -1.60
C LEU A 118 -2.96 -1.08 -2.40
N VAL A 119 -1.75 -0.70 -2.82
CA VAL A 119 -0.83 -1.56 -3.57
C VAL A 119 0.59 -1.38 -3.07
N TYR A 120 1.47 -2.33 -3.40
CA TYR A 120 2.89 -2.15 -3.14
C TYR A 120 3.50 -1.12 -4.09
N GLU A 121 4.48 -0.33 -3.63
CA GLU A 121 5.25 0.58 -4.49
C GLU A 121 5.87 -0.18 -5.67
N SER A 122 6.30 -1.43 -5.46
CA SER A 122 6.88 -2.27 -6.50
C SER A 122 5.92 -2.51 -7.67
N GLN A 123 4.62 -2.65 -7.42
CA GLN A 123 3.62 -2.80 -8.48
C GLN A 123 3.52 -1.54 -9.34
N VAL A 124 3.52 -0.36 -8.70
CA VAL A 124 3.48 0.93 -9.40
C VAL A 124 4.79 1.19 -10.16
N ALA A 125 5.94 0.97 -9.54
CA ALA A 125 7.23 1.14 -10.17
C ALA A 125 7.39 0.18 -11.37
N SER A 126 7.00 -1.09 -11.21
CA SER A 126 7.03 -2.06 -12.32
C SER A 126 6.11 -1.68 -13.47
N LEU A 127 4.94 -1.08 -13.19
CA LEU A 127 4.04 -0.56 -14.22
C LEU A 127 4.70 0.58 -14.99
N LEU A 128 5.25 1.57 -14.27
CA LEU A 128 5.88 2.76 -14.86
C LEU A 128 7.13 2.43 -15.69
N MET A 129 7.91 1.44 -15.26
CA MET A 129 9.12 1.00 -15.96
C MET A 129 8.86 -0.06 -17.05
N SER A 130 7.61 -0.51 -17.22
CA SER A 130 7.27 -1.49 -18.23
C SER A 130 7.56 -0.96 -19.64
N SER A 131 8.13 -1.81 -20.49
CA SER A 131 8.38 -1.48 -21.90
C SER A 131 7.10 -1.42 -22.74
N GLN A 132 6.01 -2.03 -22.25
CA GLN A 132 4.69 -1.84 -22.83
C GLN A 132 4.18 -0.49 -22.32
N ARG A 133 4.06 0.49 -23.22
CA ARG A 133 3.48 1.81 -22.90
C ARG A 133 2.02 1.64 -22.54
N GLN A 134 1.76 1.25 -21.30
CA GLN A 134 0.44 1.32 -20.71
C GLN A 134 0.23 2.77 -20.30
N GLU A 135 -0.77 3.43 -20.87
CA GLU A 135 -1.16 4.75 -20.40
C GLU A 135 -1.63 4.61 -18.95
N VAL A 136 -0.93 5.26 -18.04
CA VAL A 136 -1.28 5.29 -16.61
C VAL A 136 -2.32 6.37 -16.29
N GLY A 137 -2.87 7.02 -17.32
CA GLY A 137 -3.94 8.01 -17.22
C GLY A 137 -3.66 9.09 -16.16
N ASP A 138 -4.67 9.36 -15.35
CA ASP A 138 -4.63 10.33 -14.25
C ASP A 138 -4.20 9.69 -12.92
N LEU A 139 -3.29 8.71 -12.96
CA LEU A 139 -2.76 8.05 -11.76
C LEU A 139 -2.18 9.07 -10.78
N VAL A 140 -2.58 8.94 -9.51
CA VAL A 140 -1.96 9.67 -8.39
C VAL A 140 -1.48 8.66 -7.36
N VAL A 141 -0.19 8.74 -7.01
CA VAL A 141 0.41 7.89 -5.97
C VAL A 141 0.35 8.60 -4.63
N LEU A 142 -0.38 8.04 -3.67
CA LEU A 142 -0.44 8.56 -2.31
C LEU A 142 0.42 7.69 -1.39
N TYR A 143 1.50 8.27 -0.86
CA TYR A 143 2.28 7.65 0.20
C TYR A 143 1.62 7.93 1.56
N PRO A 144 1.24 6.92 2.35
CA PRO A 144 0.77 7.16 3.71
C PRO A 144 1.85 7.85 4.56
N ASP A 145 1.46 8.82 5.38
CA ASP A 145 2.38 9.45 6.34
C ASP A 145 2.87 8.45 7.41
N THR A 146 2.13 7.36 7.61
CA THR A 146 2.50 6.23 8.47
C THR A 146 2.11 4.92 7.77
N THR A 147 3.05 4.00 7.60
CA THR A 147 2.83 2.70 6.94
C THR A 147 3.73 1.62 7.56
N VAL A 148 3.71 0.42 7.00
CA VAL A 148 4.63 -0.67 7.33
C VAL A 148 5.41 -1.08 6.08
N SER A 149 6.73 -1.15 6.19
CA SER A 149 7.61 -1.75 5.18
C SER A 149 7.33 -3.25 5.05
N SER A 150 7.05 -3.69 3.82
CA SER A 150 6.86 -5.11 3.50
C SER A 150 8.14 -5.72 2.95
N ASP A 151 8.95 -6.30 3.83
CA ASP A 151 10.17 -6.98 3.44
C ASP A 151 9.88 -8.33 2.77
N HIS A 152 10.43 -8.54 1.58
CA HIS A 152 10.36 -9.81 0.88
C HIS A 152 11.59 -10.64 1.25
N THR A 153 11.46 -11.45 2.30
CA THR A 153 12.58 -12.22 2.86
C THR A 153 12.61 -13.64 2.31
N LEU A 154 13.77 -14.07 1.80
CA LEU A 154 14.02 -15.47 1.50
C LEU A 154 14.54 -16.18 2.75
N VAL A 155 13.88 -17.27 3.15
CA VAL A 155 14.30 -18.12 4.28
C VAL A 155 14.85 -19.42 3.71
N PRO A 156 16.19 -19.60 3.64
CA PRO A 156 16.77 -20.78 3.02
C PRO A 156 16.62 -22.00 3.94
N LEU A 157 16.10 -23.11 3.40
CA LEU A 157 15.96 -24.39 4.11
C LEU A 157 17.04 -25.42 3.74
N THR A 158 17.88 -25.11 2.75
CA THR A 158 18.94 -25.98 2.22
C THR A 158 20.17 -25.15 1.86
N ASP A 159 21.32 -25.80 1.66
CA ASP A 159 22.55 -25.12 1.24
C ASP A 159 22.41 -24.46 -0.13
N HIS A 160 21.77 -25.12 -1.10
CA HIS A 160 21.44 -24.52 -2.39
C HIS A 160 20.48 -23.32 -2.25
N GLY A 161 19.55 -23.37 -1.29
CA GLY A 161 18.68 -22.24 -0.97
C GLY A 161 19.46 -21.05 -0.39
N ARG A 162 20.50 -21.32 0.41
CA ARG A 162 21.41 -20.30 0.93
C ARG A 162 22.20 -19.66 -0.21
N GLU A 163 22.78 -20.46 -1.09
CA GLU A 163 23.50 -19.97 -2.28
C GLU A 163 22.60 -19.08 -3.15
N LEU A 164 21.34 -19.48 -3.37
CA LEU A 164 20.36 -18.63 -4.06
C LEU A 164 20.12 -17.30 -3.34
N GLY A 165 19.96 -17.33 -2.01
CA GLY A 165 19.76 -16.12 -1.20
C GLY A 165 20.95 -15.15 -1.28
N GLU A 166 22.16 -15.68 -1.28
CA GLU A 166 23.40 -14.91 -1.48
C GLU A 166 23.40 -14.26 -2.87
N LEU A 167 23.14 -15.05 -3.92
CA LEU A 167 23.07 -14.56 -5.30
C LEU A 167 22.04 -13.45 -5.49
N LEU A 168 20.83 -13.58 -4.92
CA LEU A 168 19.80 -12.53 -5.00
C LEU A 168 20.26 -11.18 -4.41
N SER A 169 21.24 -11.21 -3.50
CA SER A 169 21.79 -10.01 -2.84
C SER A 169 23.06 -9.50 -3.52
N THR A 170 23.90 -10.39 -4.06
CA THR A 170 25.24 -10.02 -4.57
C THR A 170 25.32 -9.96 -6.08
N ASP A 171 24.52 -10.75 -6.80
CA ASP A 171 24.57 -10.83 -8.27
C ASP A 171 23.92 -9.58 -8.90
N PRO A 172 24.68 -8.77 -9.69
CA PRO A 172 24.15 -7.55 -10.29
C PRO A 172 23.01 -7.77 -11.30
N VAL A 173 22.98 -8.93 -11.98
CA VAL A 173 21.91 -9.25 -12.94
C VAL A 173 20.62 -9.53 -12.19
N LEU A 174 20.68 -10.31 -11.10
CA LEU A 174 19.52 -10.60 -10.26
C LEU A 174 18.98 -9.34 -9.57
N ARG A 175 19.86 -8.48 -9.04
CA ARG A 175 19.42 -7.19 -8.47
C ARG A 175 18.76 -6.28 -9.50
N LYS A 176 19.32 -6.21 -10.72
CA LYS A 176 18.71 -5.47 -11.83
C LYS A 176 17.32 -6.01 -12.19
N LEU A 177 17.10 -7.32 -12.12
CA LEU A 177 15.78 -7.92 -12.31
C LEU A 177 14.82 -7.55 -11.19
N ALA A 178 15.26 -7.57 -9.93
CA ALA A 178 14.45 -7.11 -8.80
C ALA A 178 14.03 -5.65 -8.98
N VAL A 179 14.96 -4.77 -9.36
CA VAL A 179 14.67 -3.36 -9.67
C VAL A 179 13.70 -3.22 -10.83
N ARG A 180 13.83 -4.02 -11.90
CA ARG A 180 12.89 -4.02 -13.03
C ARG A 180 11.46 -4.32 -12.59
N HIS A 181 11.29 -5.16 -11.56
CA HIS A 181 10.00 -5.48 -10.93
C HIS A 181 9.63 -4.51 -9.80
N GLY A 182 10.30 -3.36 -9.70
CA GLY A 182 9.96 -2.29 -8.76
C GLY A 182 10.44 -2.51 -7.32
N PHE A 183 11.23 -3.55 -7.05
CA PHE A 183 11.77 -3.77 -5.71
C PHE A 183 12.97 -2.85 -5.44
N ARG A 184 13.12 -2.43 -4.19
CA ARG A 184 14.31 -1.74 -3.67
C ARG A 184 15.27 -2.78 -3.10
N PRO A 185 16.39 -3.14 -3.77
CA PRO A 185 17.31 -4.13 -3.24
C PRO A 185 18.04 -3.58 -2.02
N GLN A 186 18.17 -4.41 -0.99
CA GLN A 186 18.92 -4.08 0.22
C GLN A 186 20.40 -3.79 -0.13
N GLY A 187 20.94 -2.71 0.42
CA GLY A 187 22.33 -2.29 0.17
C GLY A 187 22.63 -1.73 -1.23
N ALA A 188 21.64 -1.65 -2.14
CA ALA A 188 21.84 -1.18 -3.51
C ALA A 188 20.79 -0.12 -3.93
N ALA A 189 20.50 0.83 -3.03
CA ALA A 189 19.50 1.89 -3.25
C ALA A 189 19.73 2.69 -4.55
N ALA A 190 21.00 2.90 -4.93
CA ALA A 190 21.36 3.61 -6.15
C ALA A 190 20.81 2.96 -7.43
N GLU A 191 20.68 1.63 -7.47
CA GLU A 191 20.15 0.92 -8.64
C GLU A 191 18.66 1.26 -8.85
N PHE A 192 17.87 1.27 -7.77
CA PHE A 192 16.47 1.67 -7.82
C PHE A 192 16.31 3.17 -8.14
N THR A 193 17.12 4.03 -7.52
CA THR A 193 17.13 5.47 -7.81
C THR A 193 17.43 5.76 -9.28
N ALA A 194 18.40 5.06 -9.87
CA ALA A 194 18.72 5.22 -11.29
C ALA A 194 17.58 4.74 -12.19
N ALA A 195 16.99 3.57 -11.90
CA ALA A 195 15.91 3.01 -12.70
C ALA A 195 14.61 3.85 -12.66
N THR A 196 14.35 4.53 -11.55
CA THR A 196 13.14 5.35 -11.36
C THR A 196 13.35 6.85 -11.60
N ALA A 197 14.53 7.27 -12.07
CA ALA A 197 14.86 8.69 -12.28
C ALA A 197 13.91 9.40 -13.25
N GLY A 198 13.34 8.69 -14.24
CA GLY A 198 12.33 9.22 -15.16
C GLY A 198 10.91 9.28 -14.58
N HIS A 199 10.70 8.78 -13.36
CA HIS A 199 9.39 8.54 -12.76
C HIS A 199 9.22 9.20 -11.38
N THR A 200 10.08 10.17 -11.04
CA THR A 200 10.06 10.88 -9.74
C THR A 200 8.82 11.74 -9.52
N ALA A 201 7.97 11.91 -10.54
CA ALA A 201 6.66 12.53 -10.39
C ALA A 201 5.65 11.61 -9.68
N TYR A 202 5.92 10.30 -9.63
CA TYR A 202 5.07 9.29 -8.99
C TYR A 202 5.78 8.59 -7.83
N ILE A 203 7.08 8.36 -7.95
CA ILE A 203 7.88 7.57 -6.99
C ILE A 203 8.69 8.49 -6.06
N ASP A 204 8.40 8.43 -4.76
CA ASP A 204 9.24 9.03 -3.74
C ASP A 204 10.47 8.17 -3.47
N GLN A 205 11.56 8.48 -4.15
CA GLN A 205 12.82 7.75 -4.00
C GLN A 205 13.39 7.83 -2.58
N ARG A 206 13.05 8.85 -1.79
CA ARG A 206 13.58 9.07 -0.44
C ARG A 206 12.61 8.64 0.67
N LEU A 207 11.34 8.42 0.33
CA LEU A 207 10.26 8.14 1.27
C LEU A 207 10.21 9.20 2.39
N THR A 208 10.37 10.48 2.02
CA THR A 208 10.55 11.56 2.99
C THR A 208 9.23 11.80 3.72
N GLY A 209 9.25 11.74 5.05
CA GLY A 209 8.05 11.97 5.87
C GLY A 209 7.14 10.74 6.04
N VAL A 210 7.53 9.57 5.51
CA VAL A 210 6.81 8.31 5.74
C VAL A 210 7.34 7.64 7.01
N ARG A 211 6.51 7.58 8.05
CA ARG A 211 6.82 6.89 9.31
C ARG A 211 6.56 5.40 9.20
N GLN A 212 7.40 4.60 9.85
CA GLN A 212 7.22 3.14 9.93
C GLN A 212 6.55 2.75 11.25
N ALA A 213 5.39 2.11 11.16
CA ALA A 213 4.72 1.49 12.30
C ALA A 213 5.36 0.13 12.60
N PRO A 214 5.63 -0.20 13.88
CA PRO A 214 5.99 -1.55 14.27
C PRO A 214 4.84 -2.51 13.98
N VAL A 215 5.15 -3.68 13.42
CA VAL A 215 4.16 -4.74 13.20
C VAL A 215 3.91 -5.48 14.51
N PRO A 216 2.65 -5.71 14.92
CA PRO A 216 2.35 -6.60 16.04
C PRO A 216 2.92 -8.00 15.81
N THR A 217 2.98 -8.81 16.88
CA THR A 217 3.37 -10.22 16.72
C THR A 217 2.44 -10.92 15.74
N ALA A 218 2.94 -11.97 15.07
CA ALA A 218 2.15 -12.73 14.08
C ALA A 218 0.84 -13.31 14.67
N GLU A 219 0.80 -13.58 15.97
CA GLU A 219 -0.42 -14.01 16.66
C GLU A 219 -1.44 -12.88 16.78
N LEU A 220 -1.02 -11.72 17.28
CA LEU A 220 -1.89 -10.55 17.45
C LEU A 220 -2.39 -10.02 16.11
N LEU A 221 -1.52 -9.98 15.09
CA LEU A 221 -1.90 -9.56 13.75
C LEU A 221 -2.96 -10.50 13.14
N ARG A 222 -2.82 -11.82 13.31
CA ARG A 222 -3.83 -12.79 12.87
C ARG A 222 -5.14 -12.66 13.65
N SER A 223 -5.07 -12.40 14.95
CA SER A 223 -6.26 -12.13 15.78
C SER A 223 -7.01 -10.90 15.27
N MET A 224 -6.28 -9.79 15.06
CA MET A 224 -6.81 -8.54 14.52
C MET A 224 -7.48 -8.75 13.15
N ALA A 225 -6.80 -9.44 12.22
CA ALA A 225 -7.33 -9.73 10.89
C ALA A 225 -8.65 -10.52 10.94
N ARG A 226 -8.75 -11.55 11.80
CA ARG A 226 -9.97 -12.33 11.97
C ARG A 226 -11.11 -11.51 12.55
N GLN A 227 -10.84 -10.72 13.58
CA GLN A 227 -11.86 -9.86 14.21
C GLN A 227 -12.39 -8.77 13.29
N ALA A 228 -11.52 -8.24 12.41
CA ALA A 228 -11.87 -7.22 11.43
C ALA A 228 -12.75 -7.79 10.30
N ARG A 229 -12.48 -9.02 9.85
CA ARG A 229 -13.29 -9.70 8.82
C ARG A 229 -14.71 -10.02 9.28
N GLY A 230 -14.88 -10.33 10.58
CA GLY A 230 -16.15 -10.78 11.15
C GLY A 230 -16.25 -12.30 11.14
#